data_AF-A0A662ZD88-F1
#
_entry.id   AF-A0A662ZD88-F1
#
_cell.length_a   1.000
_cell.length_b   1.000
_cell.length_c   1.000
_cell.angle_alpha   90.00
_cell.angle_beta   90.00
_cell.angle_gamma   90.00
#
_symmetry.space_group_name_H-M   'P 1'
#
loop_
_entity.id
_entity.type
_entity.pdbx_description
1 polymer ?
#
loop_
_entity_poly.entity_id
_entity_poly.type
_entity_poly.pdbx_seq_one_letter_code
_entity_poly.pdbx_strand_id
1 'polypeptide(L)'
;MDGEFNISAKLEELACSSNRFSSPVKPQIDYEQEYIEIFRAFGLSEFEIEDQLDKWELSKLKAERFYKRNPKYRIIHEILDGIYADVAHVDPRDQELISYNIAVVLFVVLLAGVSNCNDDAEIAEFWFFNNMELQHLVPGMPSPKHMISDETVRTIRKLVPEDVMHAIFTKYFNKVKVSIADMIKNKDYDSQNYRKTLGGDGQELRATYREGSFSRKKKGGHGVSIYDCDSQEVVGFKTVHRKNQEVQAFIDILDKITIDEDAIFYADALNLRDILISYLDFRNIDWFFPVKENNGNKDLRDVI
;
A
#
# COMPACT_ATOMS: atom_id res chain seq x y z
N MET A 1 -47.82 -55.71 -8.45
CA MET A 1 -46.84 -55.20 -9.42
C MET A 1 -46.83 -53.70 -9.22
N ASP A 2 -46.04 -53.32 -8.23
CA ASP A 2 -45.95 -51.97 -7.69
C ASP A 2 -45.20 -51.09 -8.68
N GLY A 3 -45.83 -50.00 -9.09
CA GLY A 3 -45.16 -48.95 -9.83
C GLY A 3 -44.15 -48.30 -8.89
N GLU A 4 -42.87 -48.44 -9.22
CA GLU A 4 -41.77 -47.79 -8.50
C GLU A 4 -42.08 -46.29 -8.34
N PHE A 5 -42.22 -45.88 -7.08
CA PHE A 5 -42.38 -44.49 -6.72
C PHE A 5 -41.05 -43.78 -7.00
N ASN A 6 -40.93 -43.19 -8.19
CA ASN A 6 -39.71 -42.51 -8.62
C ASN A 6 -39.58 -41.17 -7.87
N ILE A 7 -38.97 -41.25 -6.70
CA ILE A 7 -38.65 -40.11 -5.82
C ILE A 7 -37.84 -39.05 -6.58
N SER A 8 -36.99 -39.46 -7.52
CA SER A 8 -36.15 -38.54 -8.30
C SER A 8 -36.97 -37.61 -9.19
N ALA A 9 -38.00 -38.13 -9.86
CA ALA A 9 -38.88 -37.32 -10.72
C ALA A 9 -39.70 -36.29 -9.91
N LYS A 10 -40.15 -36.66 -8.71
CA LYS A 10 -40.85 -35.74 -7.79
C LYS A 10 -39.93 -34.69 -7.19
N LEU A 11 -38.66 -35.02 -6.94
CA LEU A 11 -37.66 -34.08 -6.44
C LEU A 11 -37.25 -33.07 -7.52
N GLU A 12 -37.17 -33.48 -8.79
CA GLU A 12 -36.96 -32.56 -9.92
C GLU A 12 -38.15 -31.63 -10.14
N GLU A 13 -39.38 -32.14 -10.04
CA GLU A 13 -40.59 -31.33 -10.14
C GLU A 13 -40.67 -30.29 -8.99
N LEU A 14 -40.27 -30.67 -7.76
CA LEU A 14 -40.10 -29.77 -6.61
C LEU A 14 -38.98 -28.75 -6.80
N ALA A 15 -37.85 -29.15 -7.39
CA ALA A 15 -36.72 -28.27 -7.68
C ALA A 15 -37.04 -27.24 -8.77
N CYS A 16 -37.89 -27.62 -9.73
CA CYS A 16 -38.38 -26.75 -10.82
C CYS A 16 -39.60 -25.90 -10.43
N SER A 17 -40.43 -26.34 -9.45
CA SER A 17 -41.58 -25.58 -8.95
C SER A 17 -41.21 -24.59 -7.85
N SER A 18 -40.08 -24.79 -7.17
CA SER A 18 -39.52 -23.72 -6.35
C SER A 18 -39.11 -22.62 -7.31
N ASN A 19 -39.72 -21.45 -7.20
CA ASN A 19 -39.13 -20.24 -7.73
C ASN A 19 -37.69 -20.25 -7.20
N ARG A 20 -36.72 -20.59 -8.06
CA ARG A 20 -35.35 -20.18 -7.84
C ARG A 20 -35.48 -18.69 -7.71
N PHE A 21 -35.53 -18.21 -6.47
CA PHE A 21 -35.27 -16.83 -6.17
C PHE A 21 -33.92 -16.62 -6.81
N SER A 22 -33.91 -16.04 -8.02
CA SER A 22 -32.75 -15.31 -8.49
C SER A 22 -32.31 -14.53 -7.27
N SER A 23 -31.11 -14.78 -6.76
CA SER A 23 -30.57 -14.03 -5.63
C SER A 23 -30.98 -12.59 -5.88
N PRO A 24 -31.83 -11.99 -5.01
CA PRO A 24 -32.30 -10.64 -5.28
C PRO A 24 -31.06 -9.83 -5.59
N VAL A 25 -31.07 -9.10 -6.71
CA VAL A 25 -30.00 -8.17 -7.07
C VAL A 25 -29.59 -7.52 -5.76
N LYS A 26 -28.37 -7.83 -5.25
CA LYS A 26 -27.99 -7.45 -3.88
C LYS A 26 -28.31 -5.97 -3.79
N PRO A 27 -29.30 -5.57 -2.97
CA PRO A 27 -29.76 -4.19 -2.95
C PRO A 27 -28.52 -3.34 -2.68
N GLN A 28 -28.39 -2.23 -3.41
CA GLN A 28 -27.32 -1.28 -3.16
C GLN A 28 -27.39 -0.93 -1.67
N ILE A 29 -26.41 -1.39 -0.90
CA ILE A 29 -26.46 -1.29 0.55
C ILE A 29 -26.33 0.18 0.89
N ASP A 30 -27.38 0.73 1.49
CA ASP A 30 -27.36 2.08 2.03
C ASP A 30 -26.75 2.03 3.43
N TYR A 31 -25.42 2.12 3.49
CA TYR A 31 -24.69 2.04 4.75
C TYR A 31 -25.08 3.16 5.73
N GLU A 32 -25.48 4.33 5.24
CA GLU A 32 -25.96 5.43 6.09
C GLU A 32 -27.22 5.00 6.84
N GLN A 33 -28.19 4.43 6.11
CA GLN A 33 -29.40 3.89 6.70
C GLN A 33 -29.12 2.73 7.67
N GLU A 34 -28.13 1.87 7.37
CA GLU A 34 -27.72 0.82 8.30
C GLU A 34 -27.11 1.36 9.60
N TYR A 35 -26.29 2.41 9.53
CA TYR A 35 -25.75 3.08 10.71
C TYR A 35 -26.86 3.69 11.55
N ILE A 36 -27.86 4.35 10.94
CA ILE A 36 -29.02 4.89 11.66
C ILE A 36 -29.75 3.78 12.42
N GLU A 37 -30.01 2.64 11.76
CA GLU A 37 -30.66 1.49 12.40
C GLU A 37 -29.83 0.95 13.58
N ILE A 38 -28.51 0.84 13.40
CA ILE A 38 -27.58 0.39 14.44
C ILE A 38 -27.60 1.36 15.63
N PHE A 39 -27.46 2.67 15.39
CA PHE A 39 -27.43 3.67 16.45
C PHE A 39 -28.75 3.74 17.23
N ARG A 40 -29.88 3.62 16.53
CA ARG A 40 -31.19 3.49 17.17
C ARG A 40 -31.29 2.23 18.03
N ALA A 41 -30.79 1.09 17.54
CA ALA A 41 -30.76 -0.15 18.31
C ALA A 41 -29.85 -0.06 19.55
N PHE A 42 -28.77 0.73 19.48
CA PHE A 42 -27.92 1.05 20.62
C PHE A 42 -28.53 2.06 21.60
N GLY A 43 -29.67 2.68 21.26
CA GLY A 43 -30.36 3.64 22.12
C GLY A 43 -29.75 5.04 22.12
N LEU A 44 -29.02 5.41 21.06
CA LEU A 44 -28.57 6.79 20.89
C LEU A 44 -29.78 7.72 20.71
N SER A 45 -29.68 8.93 21.25
CA SER A 45 -30.65 9.99 21.00
C SER A 45 -30.53 10.50 19.56
N GLU A 46 -31.58 11.14 19.02
CA GLU A 46 -31.54 11.69 17.65
C GLU A 46 -30.40 12.70 17.47
N PHE A 47 -30.06 13.48 18.49
CA PHE A 47 -28.91 14.39 18.46
C PHE A 47 -27.56 13.65 18.35
N GLU A 48 -27.39 12.54 19.08
CA GLU A 48 -26.16 11.72 18.98
C GLU A 48 -26.09 10.99 17.64
N ILE A 49 -27.23 10.60 17.07
CA ILE A 49 -27.30 10.02 15.72
C ILE A 49 -26.86 11.07 14.69
N GLU A 50 -27.35 12.31 14.79
CA GLU A 50 -26.92 13.42 13.91
C GLU A 50 -25.39 13.64 13.99
N ASP A 51 -24.78 13.66 15.19
CA ASP A 51 -23.32 13.79 15.35
C ASP A 51 -22.54 12.62 14.70
N GLN A 52 -23.08 11.41 14.72
CA GLN A 52 -22.47 10.27 14.02
C GLN A 52 -22.65 10.37 12.49
N LEU A 53 -23.77 10.91 12.02
CA LEU A 53 -23.99 11.15 10.59
C LEU A 53 -23.06 12.24 10.04
N ASP A 54 -22.78 13.29 10.82
CA ASP A 54 -21.77 14.29 10.45
C ASP A 54 -20.38 13.64 10.27
N LYS A 55 -20.02 12.67 11.12
CA LYS A 55 -18.76 11.90 10.99
C LYS A 55 -18.77 11.00 9.75
N TRP A 56 -19.90 10.40 9.42
CA TRP A 56 -20.10 9.62 8.20
C TRP A 56 -19.90 10.50 6.95
N GLU A 57 -20.57 11.66 6.88
CA GLU A 57 -20.42 12.61 5.78
C GLU A 57 -18.97 13.12 5.63
N LEU A 58 -18.32 13.43 6.76
CA LEU A 58 -16.93 13.83 6.75
C LEU A 58 -16.02 12.70 6.22
N SER A 59 -16.27 11.46 6.62
CA SER A 59 -15.53 10.28 6.16
C SER A 59 -15.70 10.08 4.65
N LYS A 60 -16.92 10.24 4.14
CA LYS A 60 -17.21 10.23 2.69
C LYS A 60 -16.43 11.31 1.95
N LEU A 61 -16.46 12.54 2.43
CA LEU A 61 -15.73 13.66 1.83
C LEU A 61 -14.21 13.43 1.82
N LYS A 62 -13.65 12.85 2.90
CA LYS A 62 -12.23 12.47 2.95
C LYS A 62 -11.89 11.42 1.88
N ALA A 63 -12.71 10.39 1.75
CA ALA A 63 -12.52 9.34 0.73
C ALA A 63 -12.66 9.89 -0.69
N GLU A 64 -13.67 10.70 -0.98
CA GLU A 64 -13.86 11.34 -2.29
C GLU A 64 -12.66 12.22 -2.65
N ARG A 65 -12.15 13.02 -1.69
CA ARG A 65 -10.94 13.82 -1.88
C ARG A 65 -9.72 12.94 -2.13
N PHE A 66 -9.58 11.84 -1.40
CA PHE A 66 -8.51 10.87 -1.60
C PHE A 66 -8.52 10.34 -3.04
N TYR A 67 -9.65 9.81 -3.52
CA TYR A 67 -9.76 9.27 -4.88
C TYR A 67 -9.63 10.34 -5.96
N LYS A 68 -10.21 11.53 -5.77
CA LYS A 68 -10.14 12.62 -6.76
C LYS A 68 -8.72 13.16 -6.94
N ARG A 69 -7.96 13.28 -5.85
CA ARG A 69 -6.57 13.78 -5.88
C ARG A 69 -5.58 12.73 -6.31
N ASN A 70 -5.96 11.46 -6.18
CA ASN A 70 -5.13 10.33 -6.51
C ASN A 70 -5.79 9.41 -7.57
N PRO A 71 -6.18 9.92 -8.76
CA PRO A 71 -6.91 9.11 -9.76
C PRO A 71 -6.09 7.95 -10.33
N LYS A 72 -4.76 8.03 -10.28
CA LYS A 72 -3.84 6.93 -10.60
C LYS A 72 -3.67 5.93 -9.45
N TYR A 73 -4.04 6.30 -8.22
CA TYR A 73 -3.89 5.45 -7.04
C TYR A 73 -5.18 4.65 -6.82
N ARG A 74 -5.43 3.75 -7.75
CA ARG A 74 -6.16 2.51 -7.47
C ARG A 74 -5.39 1.63 -6.47
N ILE A 75 -4.37 2.13 -5.77
CA ILE A 75 -3.48 1.36 -4.91
C ILE A 75 -4.23 0.54 -3.86
N ILE A 76 -5.33 1.06 -3.28
CA ILE A 76 -6.17 0.27 -2.37
C ILE A 76 -6.78 -0.92 -3.13
N HIS A 77 -7.36 -0.67 -4.30
CA HIS A 77 -7.89 -1.73 -5.17
C HIS A 77 -6.80 -2.69 -5.65
N GLU A 78 -5.63 -2.22 -6.08
CA GLU A 78 -4.52 -3.04 -6.58
C GLU A 78 -3.91 -3.91 -5.48
N ILE A 79 -3.77 -3.37 -4.27
CA ILE A 79 -3.32 -4.14 -3.11
C ILE A 79 -4.40 -5.17 -2.77
N LEU A 80 -5.67 -4.78 -2.67
CA LEU A 80 -6.76 -5.71 -2.41
C LEU A 80 -6.84 -6.82 -3.45
N ASP A 81 -6.86 -6.49 -4.74
CA ASP A 81 -6.88 -7.43 -5.87
C ASP A 81 -5.67 -8.38 -5.82
N GLY A 82 -4.50 -7.84 -5.46
CA GLY A 82 -3.30 -8.63 -5.22
C GLY A 82 -3.44 -9.62 -4.06
N ILE A 83 -3.99 -9.17 -2.92
CA ILE A 83 -4.26 -10.03 -1.76
C ILE A 83 -5.33 -11.07 -2.13
N TYR A 84 -6.38 -10.70 -2.86
CA TYR A 84 -7.40 -11.62 -3.37
C TYR A 84 -6.77 -12.75 -4.18
N ALA A 85 -5.87 -12.43 -5.11
CA ALA A 85 -5.15 -13.43 -5.89
C ALA A 85 -4.25 -14.31 -5.02
N ASP A 86 -3.54 -13.70 -4.06
CA ASP A 86 -2.63 -14.41 -3.16
C ASP A 86 -3.38 -15.34 -2.18
N VAL A 87 -4.65 -15.08 -1.84
CA VAL A 87 -5.43 -15.88 -0.87
C VAL A 87 -6.54 -16.75 -1.48
N ALA A 88 -6.85 -16.60 -2.77
CA ALA A 88 -7.95 -17.33 -3.42
C ALA A 88 -7.82 -18.86 -3.33
N HIS A 89 -6.58 -19.37 -3.29
CA HIS A 89 -6.30 -20.81 -3.24
C HIS A 89 -6.27 -21.39 -1.82
N VAL A 90 -6.31 -20.54 -0.78
CA VAL A 90 -6.24 -20.95 0.62
C VAL A 90 -7.53 -20.75 1.40
N ASP A 91 -8.54 -20.05 0.85
CA ASP A 91 -9.84 -19.88 1.52
C ASP A 91 -10.72 -21.12 1.31
N PRO A 92 -10.93 -21.98 2.32
CA PRO A 92 -11.75 -23.18 2.16
C PRO A 92 -13.26 -22.89 2.30
N ARG A 93 -13.65 -21.64 2.57
CA ARG A 93 -15.02 -21.25 2.91
C ARG A 93 -15.83 -20.99 1.64
N ASP A 94 -17.14 -21.22 1.75
CA ASP A 94 -18.09 -20.95 0.68
C ASP A 94 -18.22 -19.45 0.44
N GLN A 95 -17.85 -19.01 -0.76
CA GLN A 95 -17.79 -17.60 -1.13
C GLN A 95 -19.17 -16.91 -1.14
N GLU A 96 -20.26 -17.67 -1.25
CA GLU A 96 -21.62 -17.11 -1.20
C GLU A 96 -22.13 -16.86 0.22
N LEU A 97 -21.47 -17.45 1.24
CA LEU A 97 -21.90 -17.40 2.65
C LEU A 97 -20.97 -16.58 3.55
N ILE A 98 -19.85 -16.09 3.03
CA ILE A 98 -18.89 -15.31 3.83
C ILE A 98 -19.36 -13.85 4.01
N SER A 99 -19.44 -13.42 5.27
CA SER A 99 -19.54 -11.99 5.60
C SER A 99 -18.17 -11.31 5.59
N TYR A 100 -17.12 -12.02 6.03
CA TYR A 100 -15.76 -11.49 6.14
C TYR A 100 -14.83 -12.14 5.13
N ASN A 101 -14.56 -11.44 4.05
CA ASN A 101 -13.59 -11.87 3.06
C ASN A 101 -12.16 -11.81 3.64
N ILE A 102 -11.36 -12.87 3.41
CA ILE A 102 -9.97 -12.93 3.92
C ILE A 102 -9.17 -11.74 3.42
N ALA A 103 -9.26 -11.39 2.13
CA ALA A 103 -8.45 -10.32 1.56
C ALA A 103 -8.75 -8.96 2.19
N VAL A 104 -10.03 -8.65 2.40
CA VAL A 104 -10.48 -7.41 3.06
C VAL A 104 -9.98 -7.37 4.51
N VAL A 105 -10.11 -8.48 5.24
CA VAL A 105 -9.65 -8.54 6.64
C VAL A 105 -8.13 -8.41 6.73
N LEU A 106 -7.37 -9.10 5.87
CA LEU A 106 -5.91 -8.96 5.82
C LEU A 106 -5.48 -7.55 5.43
N PHE A 107 -6.20 -6.89 4.52
CA PHE A 107 -5.91 -5.51 4.18
C PHE A 107 -6.09 -4.58 5.38
N VAL A 108 -7.18 -4.73 6.14
CA VAL A 108 -7.39 -3.94 7.37
C VAL A 108 -6.36 -4.29 8.45
N VAL A 109 -5.92 -5.55 8.55
CA VAL A 109 -4.81 -5.95 9.42
C VAL A 109 -3.51 -5.21 9.02
N LEU A 110 -3.23 -5.05 7.73
CA LEU A 110 -2.08 -4.26 7.27
C LEU A 110 -2.22 -2.78 7.66
N LEU A 111 -3.40 -2.18 7.48
CA LEU A 111 -3.69 -0.80 7.91
C LEU A 111 -3.48 -0.63 9.43
N ALA A 112 -4.03 -1.54 10.22
CA ALA A 112 -3.90 -1.58 11.67
C ALA A 112 -2.43 -1.69 12.10
N GLY A 113 -1.66 -2.56 11.46
CA GLY A 113 -0.22 -2.72 11.71
C GLY A 113 0.59 -1.44 11.42
N VAL A 114 0.22 -0.67 10.39
CA VAL A 114 0.84 0.64 10.13
C VAL A 114 0.49 1.65 11.23
N SER A 115 -0.68 1.54 11.84
CA SER A 115 -1.12 2.31 13.02
C SER A 115 -0.61 1.77 14.35
N ASN A 116 0.32 0.79 14.34
CA ASN A 116 0.86 0.09 15.51
C ASN A 116 -0.19 -0.72 16.32
N CYS A 117 -1.31 -1.12 15.72
CA CYS A 117 -2.25 -2.08 16.27
C CYS A 117 -1.84 -3.49 15.79
N ASN A 118 -1.29 -4.31 16.68
CA ASN A 118 -0.58 -5.54 16.31
C ASN A 118 -1.22 -6.82 16.86
N ASP A 119 -2.04 -6.73 17.90
CA ASP A 119 -2.80 -7.88 18.40
C ASP A 119 -4.24 -7.94 17.87
N ASP A 120 -4.89 -9.09 18.00
CA ASP A 120 -6.22 -9.33 17.42
C ASP A 120 -7.30 -8.40 18.02
N ALA A 121 -7.15 -8.00 19.29
CA ALA A 121 -8.09 -7.13 19.98
C ALA A 121 -7.90 -5.68 19.52
N GLU A 122 -6.65 -5.21 19.45
CA GLU A 122 -6.30 -3.90 18.89
C GLU A 122 -6.75 -3.76 17.43
N ILE A 123 -6.65 -4.82 16.63
CA ILE A 123 -7.12 -4.81 15.23
C ILE A 123 -8.65 -4.72 15.16
N ALA A 124 -9.38 -5.45 16.01
CA ALA A 124 -10.84 -5.37 16.07
C ALA A 124 -11.30 -3.98 16.55
N GLU A 125 -10.59 -3.39 17.51
CA GLU A 125 -10.83 -2.03 18.00
C GLU A 125 -10.53 -0.99 16.91
N PHE A 126 -9.41 -1.13 16.18
CA PHE A 126 -9.09 -0.32 15.01
C PHE A 126 -10.22 -0.38 13.97
N TRP A 127 -10.71 -1.58 13.67
CA TRP A 127 -11.83 -1.77 12.75
C TRP A 127 -13.08 -1.03 13.21
N PHE A 128 -13.42 -1.14 14.49
CA PHE A 128 -14.60 -0.49 15.08
C PHE A 128 -14.50 1.03 14.98
N PHE A 129 -13.40 1.62 15.44
CA PHE A 129 -13.23 3.08 15.45
C PHE A 129 -13.12 3.71 14.06
N ASN A 130 -12.57 2.97 13.10
CA ASN A 130 -12.36 3.48 11.75
C ASN A 130 -13.42 2.95 10.76
N ASN A 131 -14.48 2.28 11.22
CA ASN A 131 -15.38 1.55 10.32
C ASN A 131 -16.00 2.47 9.25
N MET A 132 -16.44 3.67 9.62
CA MET A 132 -17.03 4.63 8.67
C MET A 132 -16.04 5.03 7.56
N GLU A 133 -14.78 5.31 7.91
CA GLU A 133 -13.74 5.62 6.92
C GLU A 133 -13.42 4.40 6.05
N LEU A 134 -13.33 3.22 6.66
CA LEU A 134 -13.09 1.97 5.95
C LEU A 134 -14.22 1.63 4.97
N GLN A 135 -15.49 1.87 5.31
CA GLN A 135 -16.63 1.64 4.39
C GLN A 135 -16.52 2.47 3.10
N HIS A 136 -15.94 3.66 3.17
CA HIS A 136 -15.74 4.51 1.99
C HIS A 136 -14.44 4.24 1.24
N LEU A 137 -13.40 3.75 1.92
CA LEU A 137 -12.06 3.57 1.36
C LEU A 137 -11.76 2.15 0.89
N VAL A 138 -12.36 1.13 1.51
CA VAL A 138 -12.02 -0.28 1.31
C VAL A 138 -13.17 -1.00 0.62
N PRO A 139 -13.04 -1.30 -0.69
CA PRO A 139 -14.01 -2.12 -1.40
C PRO A 139 -14.22 -3.48 -0.74
N GLY A 140 -15.48 -3.92 -0.68
CA GLY A 140 -15.83 -5.25 -0.16
C GLY A 140 -15.91 -5.33 1.37
N MET A 141 -15.93 -4.18 2.07
CA MET A 141 -16.21 -4.15 3.51
C MET A 141 -17.57 -4.81 3.83
N PRO A 142 -17.66 -5.60 4.92
CA PRO A 142 -18.92 -6.14 5.41
C PRO A 142 -19.86 -5.05 5.88
N SER A 143 -21.16 -5.36 5.91
CA SER A 143 -22.17 -4.50 6.53
C SER A 143 -21.75 -4.07 7.95
N PRO A 144 -21.93 -2.78 8.32
CA PRO A 144 -21.74 -2.29 9.68
C PRO A 144 -22.53 -3.07 10.75
N LYS A 145 -23.61 -3.77 10.38
CA LYS A 145 -24.38 -4.65 11.28
C LYS A 145 -23.57 -5.87 11.74
N HIS A 146 -22.49 -6.18 11.04
CA HIS A 146 -21.59 -7.29 11.30
C HIS A 146 -20.20 -6.77 11.66
N MET A 147 -20.06 -6.08 12.79
CA MET A 147 -18.75 -5.68 13.31
C MET A 147 -17.88 -6.90 13.61
N ILE A 148 -16.59 -6.80 13.26
CA ILE A 148 -15.64 -7.90 13.44
C ILE A 148 -15.27 -8.06 14.93
N SER A 149 -15.15 -9.29 15.40
CA SER A 149 -14.58 -9.59 16.73
C SER A 149 -13.10 -9.96 16.64
N ASP A 150 -12.39 -9.86 17.76
CA ASP A 150 -11.01 -10.33 17.92
C ASP A 150 -10.86 -11.82 17.54
N GLU A 151 -11.82 -12.67 17.94
CA GLU A 151 -11.82 -14.08 17.56
C GLU A 151 -12.04 -14.29 16.05
N THR A 152 -12.81 -13.41 15.40
CA THR A 152 -12.99 -13.45 13.94
C THR A 152 -11.70 -13.07 13.22
N VAL A 153 -11.00 -12.02 13.68
CA VAL A 153 -9.68 -11.63 13.17
C VAL A 153 -8.70 -12.79 13.32
N ARG A 154 -8.63 -13.39 14.52
CA ARG A 154 -7.77 -14.54 14.82
C ARG A 154 -8.08 -15.73 13.92
N THR A 155 -9.34 -16.07 13.75
CA THR A 155 -9.79 -17.19 12.93
C THR A 155 -9.37 -16.99 11.48
N ILE A 156 -9.59 -15.80 10.93
CA ILE A 156 -9.19 -15.47 9.55
C ILE A 156 -7.68 -15.54 9.37
N ARG A 157 -6.90 -14.98 10.30
CA ARG A 157 -5.43 -15.07 10.25
C ARG A 157 -4.93 -16.52 10.30
N LYS A 158 -5.62 -17.40 11.04
CA LYS A 158 -5.29 -18.84 11.11
C LYS A 158 -5.67 -19.63 9.85
N LEU A 159 -6.61 -19.16 9.06
CA LEU A 159 -6.97 -19.80 7.78
C LEU A 159 -5.85 -19.63 6.73
N VAL A 160 -5.04 -18.58 6.86
CA VAL A 160 -3.99 -18.26 5.91
C VAL A 160 -2.69 -18.90 6.38
N PRO A 161 -2.04 -19.75 5.56
CA PRO A 161 -0.72 -20.31 5.87
C PRO A 161 0.31 -19.23 6.22
N GLU A 162 1.22 -19.55 7.14
CA GLU A 162 2.21 -18.60 7.67
C GLU A 162 3.14 -18.02 6.58
N ASP A 163 3.53 -18.85 5.61
CA ASP A 163 4.34 -18.44 4.46
C ASP A 163 3.59 -17.47 3.54
N VAL A 164 2.31 -17.72 3.28
CA VAL A 164 1.44 -16.82 2.51
C VAL A 164 1.23 -15.50 3.25
N MET A 165 0.95 -15.55 4.57
CA MET A 165 0.86 -14.36 5.41
C MET A 165 2.15 -13.54 5.36
N HIS A 166 3.30 -14.16 5.53
CA HIS A 166 4.59 -13.48 5.48
C HIS A 166 4.84 -12.84 4.11
N ALA A 167 4.50 -13.53 3.02
CA ALA A 167 4.63 -13.00 1.66
C ALA A 167 3.75 -11.76 1.45
N ILE A 168 2.48 -11.80 1.88
CA ILE A 168 1.54 -10.68 1.82
C ILE A 168 2.09 -9.47 2.59
N PHE A 169 2.51 -9.66 3.85
CA PHE A 169 3.07 -8.58 4.65
C PHE A 169 4.33 -7.98 4.01
N THR A 170 5.26 -8.82 3.56
CA THR A 170 6.51 -8.34 2.93
C THR A 170 6.22 -7.54 1.65
N LYS A 171 5.27 -8.00 0.84
CA LYS A 171 4.92 -7.42 -0.47
C LYS A 171 4.12 -6.12 -0.36
N TYR A 172 3.21 -6.02 0.62
CA TYR A 172 2.23 -4.95 0.68
C TYR A 172 2.40 -3.97 1.84
N PHE A 173 3.03 -4.36 2.95
CA PHE A 173 3.12 -3.51 4.14
C PHE A 173 3.79 -2.16 3.85
N ASN A 174 4.89 -2.15 3.08
CA ASN A 174 5.55 -0.91 2.68
C ASN A 174 4.66 -0.06 1.76
N LYS A 175 3.95 -0.68 0.81
CA LYS A 175 3.04 0.03 -0.10
C LYS A 175 1.89 0.70 0.65
N VAL A 176 1.31 -0.01 1.62
CA VAL A 176 0.28 0.52 2.51
C VAL A 176 0.83 1.67 3.36
N LYS A 177 2.01 1.49 3.96
CA LYS A 177 2.66 2.52 4.79
C LYS A 177 2.98 3.79 4.01
N VAL A 178 3.49 3.66 2.78
CA VAL A 178 3.77 4.79 1.89
C VAL A 178 2.47 5.51 1.52
N SER A 179 1.45 4.75 1.11
CA SER A 179 0.13 5.31 0.78
C SER A 179 -0.48 6.08 1.96
N ILE A 180 -0.43 5.53 3.17
CA ILE A 180 -0.91 6.19 4.40
C ILE A 180 -0.06 7.41 4.75
N ALA A 181 1.26 7.32 4.63
CA ALA A 181 2.15 8.45 4.89
C ALA A 181 1.85 9.62 3.93
N ASP A 182 1.55 9.35 2.66
CA ASP A 182 1.17 10.37 1.70
C ASP A 182 -0.24 10.93 1.97
N MET A 183 -1.19 10.10 2.40
CA MET A 183 -2.51 10.54 2.88
C MET A 183 -2.39 11.53 4.05
N ILE A 184 -1.54 11.23 5.03
CA ILE A 184 -1.35 12.05 6.23
C ILE A 184 -0.60 13.34 5.89
N LYS A 185 0.41 13.27 5.01
CA LYS A 185 1.32 14.39 4.75
C LYS A 185 0.73 15.52 3.91
N ASN A 186 -0.44 15.34 3.26
CA ASN A 186 -1.20 16.42 2.60
C ASN A 186 -0.31 17.47 1.88
N LYS A 187 0.72 17.04 1.16
CA LYS A 187 1.50 17.98 0.34
C LYS A 187 0.70 18.19 -0.94
N ASP A 188 0.25 19.42 -1.18
CA ASP A 188 -0.27 19.86 -2.48
C ASP A 188 0.81 19.62 -3.53
N TYR A 189 0.78 18.46 -4.18
CA TYR A 189 1.48 18.26 -5.43
C TYR A 189 0.55 18.75 -6.53
N ASP A 190 0.96 19.84 -7.19
CA ASP A 190 0.37 20.29 -8.44
C ASP A 190 0.53 19.17 -9.49
N SER A 191 -0.49 18.30 -9.56
CA SER A 191 -0.51 17.09 -10.39
C SER A 191 -0.38 17.37 -11.89
N GLN A 192 -0.50 18.64 -12.33
CA GLN A 192 -0.32 19.01 -13.73
C GLN A 192 1.16 19.20 -14.11
N ASN A 193 2.06 19.32 -13.13
CA ASN A 193 3.51 19.52 -13.34
C ASN A 193 4.36 18.49 -12.57
N TYR A 194 3.77 17.36 -12.21
CA TYR A 194 4.47 16.31 -11.48
C TYR A 194 5.49 15.61 -12.38
N ARG A 195 6.73 15.57 -11.92
CA ARG A 195 7.85 14.91 -12.58
C ARG A 195 8.46 13.91 -11.62
N LYS A 196 8.70 12.69 -12.10
CA LYS A 196 9.28 11.62 -11.30
C LYS A 196 10.66 12.00 -10.78
N THR A 197 11.00 11.57 -9.57
CA THR A 197 12.32 11.88 -8.99
C THR A 197 13.14 10.64 -8.68
N LEU A 198 14.42 10.68 -9.03
CA LEU A 198 15.40 9.64 -8.77
C LEU A 198 16.47 10.16 -7.80
N GLY A 199 16.55 9.55 -6.62
CA GLY A 199 17.48 9.93 -5.57
C GLY A 199 18.69 9.00 -5.53
N GLY A 200 19.89 9.53 -5.76
CA GLY A 200 21.15 8.81 -5.61
C GLY A 200 21.74 8.97 -4.20
N ASP A 201 22.06 7.87 -3.53
CA ASP A 201 22.74 7.90 -2.22
C ASP A 201 23.85 6.84 -2.10
N GLY A 202 24.85 7.16 -1.28
CA GLY A 202 26.01 6.32 -0.98
C GLY A 202 26.10 5.99 0.51
N GLN A 203 25.91 4.72 0.86
CA GLN A 203 25.92 4.25 2.24
C GLN A 203 27.06 3.24 2.51
N GLU A 204 27.75 3.42 3.64
CA GLU A 204 28.73 2.43 4.11
C GLU A 204 28.00 1.15 4.54
N LEU A 205 28.20 0.03 3.83
CA LEU A 205 27.50 -1.24 4.10
C LEU A 205 27.97 -1.91 5.39
N ARG A 206 29.19 -1.60 5.83
CA ARG A 206 29.76 -2.08 7.10
C ARG A 206 30.55 -0.95 7.74
N ALA A 207 30.02 -0.42 8.84
CA ALA A 207 30.65 0.66 9.62
C ALA A 207 31.94 0.22 10.34
N THR A 208 32.14 -1.10 10.48
CA THR A 208 33.32 -1.71 11.10
C THR A 208 34.45 -1.99 10.10
N TYR A 209 35.65 -2.18 10.64
CA TYR A 209 36.87 -2.44 9.85
C TYR A 209 36.71 -3.68 8.97
N ARG A 210 37.41 -3.69 7.83
CA ARG A 210 37.51 -4.91 7.02
C ARG A 210 38.19 -6.01 7.84
N GLU A 211 37.50 -7.14 7.95
CA GLU A 211 37.99 -8.32 8.66
C GLU A 211 39.36 -8.73 8.12
N GLY A 212 40.34 -8.92 9.02
CA GLY A 212 41.73 -9.20 8.68
C GLY A 212 42.61 -7.98 8.33
N SER A 213 42.13 -6.73 8.47
CA SER A 213 42.97 -5.53 8.30
C SER A 213 43.30 -4.85 9.64
N PHE A 214 44.60 -4.66 9.92
CA PHE A 214 45.11 -3.93 11.09
C PHE A 214 44.99 -2.39 11.01
N SER A 215 44.44 -1.85 9.92
CA SER A 215 44.37 -0.41 9.68
C SER A 215 42.93 0.10 9.74
N ARG A 216 42.68 1.07 10.63
CA ARG A 216 41.39 1.80 10.74
C ARG A 216 40.99 2.57 9.48
N LYS A 217 41.91 2.75 8.51
CA LYS A 217 41.64 3.43 7.23
C LYS A 217 41.02 2.51 6.17
N LYS A 218 40.96 1.18 6.40
CA LYS A 218 40.39 0.20 5.46
C LYS A 218 38.96 -0.17 5.91
N LYS A 219 37.99 0.60 5.42
CA LYS A 219 36.55 0.39 5.67
C LYS A 219 35.97 -0.74 4.80
N GLY A 220 34.78 -1.22 5.15
CA GLY A 220 33.99 -2.17 4.35
C GLY A 220 33.55 -1.60 3.00
N GLY A 221 32.84 -2.42 2.21
CA GLY A 221 32.29 -1.97 0.92
C GLY A 221 31.34 -0.78 1.09
N HIS A 222 31.36 0.14 0.13
CA HIS A 222 30.46 1.29 0.07
C HIS A 222 29.37 0.98 -0.96
N GLY A 223 28.12 0.95 -0.55
CA GLY A 223 26.98 0.69 -1.42
C GLY A 223 26.47 2.00 -1.99
N VAL A 224 26.19 2.02 -3.28
CA VAL A 224 25.61 3.17 -3.98
C VAL A 224 24.30 2.70 -4.58
N SER A 225 23.21 3.40 -4.29
CA SER A 225 21.88 3.07 -4.79
C SER A 225 21.23 4.28 -5.45
N ILE A 226 20.38 4.00 -6.42
CA ILE A 226 19.40 4.95 -6.94
C ILE A 226 18.03 4.45 -6.49
N TYR A 227 17.29 5.36 -5.87
CA TYR A 227 15.92 5.15 -5.42
C TYR A 227 14.97 5.85 -6.37
N ASP A 228 13.90 5.16 -6.74
CA ASP A 228 12.71 5.83 -7.23
C ASP A 228 11.98 6.40 -6.02
N CYS A 229 11.94 7.73 -5.92
CA CYS A 229 11.43 8.40 -4.74
C CYS A 229 9.90 8.34 -4.63
N ASP A 230 9.23 8.01 -5.74
CA ASP A 230 7.79 7.88 -5.79
C ASP A 230 7.37 6.49 -5.31
N SER A 231 7.99 5.44 -5.86
CA SER A 231 7.74 4.06 -5.43
C SER A 231 8.49 3.66 -4.17
N GLN A 232 9.49 4.45 -3.75
CA GLN A 232 10.41 4.20 -2.65
C GLN A 232 11.19 2.88 -2.81
N GLU A 233 11.37 2.43 -4.04
CA GLU A 233 12.09 1.21 -4.38
C GLU A 233 13.53 1.52 -4.84
N VAL A 234 14.45 0.61 -4.56
CA VAL A 234 15.81 0.66 -5.12
C VAL A 234 15.73 0.21 -6.57
N VAL A 235 15.87 1.15 -7.50
CA VAL A 235 15.88 0.85 -8.95
C VAL A 235 17.23 0.35 -9.43
N GLY A 236 18.29 0.64 -8.70
CA GLY A 236 19.59 0.07 -9.00
C GLY A 236 20.60 0.26 -7.88
N PHE A 237 21.56 -0.66 -7.81
CA PHE A 237 22.55 -0.73 -6.76
C PHE A 237 23.92 -1.15 -7.30
N LYS A 238 24.98 -0.56 -6.75
CA LYS A 238 26.36 -0.89 -7.06
C LYS A 238 27.26 -0.68 -5.86
N THR A 239 28.12 -1.66 -5.57
CA THR A 239 29.19 -1.51 -4.59
C THR A 239 30.44 -0.86 -5.18
N VAL A 240 30.97 0.14 -4.48
CA VAL A 240 32.26 0.78 -4.75
C VAL A 240 33.20 0.65 -3.55
N HIS A 241 34.49 0.86 -3.78
CA HIS A 241 35.51 0.69 -2.73
C HIS A 241 35.71 1.96 -1.89
N ARG A 242 35.26 3.12 -2.37
CA ARG A 242 35.48 4.42 -1.72
C ARG A 242 34.31 5.37 -1.96
N LYS A 243 34.02 6.21 -0.97
CA LYS A 243 32.98 7.26 -1.02
C LYS A 243 33.12 8.24 -2.20
N ASN A 244 34.35 8.48 -2.68
CA ASN A 244 34.59 9.38 -3.82
C ASN A 244 34.36 8.74 -5.20
N GLN A 245 33.86 7.51 -5.26
CA GLN A 245 33.56 6.76 -6.49
C GLN A 245 32.06 6.64 -6.77
N GLU A 246 31.22 7.29 -5.97
CA GLU A 246 29.75 7.29 -6.12
C GLU A 246 29.30 7.79 -7.48
N VAL A 247 29.92 8.87 -7.99
CA VAL A 247 29.58 9.46 -9.29
C VAL A 247 29.66 8.45 -10.45
N GLN A 248 30.75 7.68 -10.54
CA GLN A 248 30.86 6.67 -11.59
C GLN A 248 29.84 5.55 -11.38
N ALA A 249 29.56 5.19 -10.12
CA ALA A 249 28.56 4.18 -9.83
C ALA A 249 27.15 4.63 -10.22
N PHE A 250 26.79 5.91 -10.03
CA PHE A 250 25.52 6.43 -10.52
C PHE A 250 25.40 6.31 -12.04
N ILE A 251 26.43 6.73 -12.78
CA ILE A 251 26.46 6.59 -14.24
C ILE A 251 26.26 5.13 -14.65
N ASP A 252 26.99 4.21 -14.02
CA ASP A 252 26.92 2.79 -14.35
C ASP A 252 25.57 2.13 -14.00
N ILE A 253 24.84 2.69 -13.03
CA ILE A 253 23.48 2.26 -12.69
C ILE A 253 22.49 2.86 -13.69
N LEU A 254 22.56 4.18 -13.92
CA LEU A 254 21.69 4.92 -14.86
C LEU A 254 21.78 4.37 -16.28
N ASP A 255 22.92 3.82 -16.68
CA ASP A 255 23.09 3.21 -18.00
C ASP A 255 22.31 1.90 -18.17
N LYS A 256 21.98 1.23 -17.06
CA LYS A 256 21.35 -0.09 -17.05
C LYS A 256 19.86 -0.08 -16.72
N ILE A 257 19.35 1.05 -16.22
CA ILE A 257 17.96 1.18 -15.84
C ILE A 257 17.21 2.01 -16.89
N THR A 258 15.94 1.65 -17.11
CA THR A 258 15.04 2.50 -17.90
C THR A 258 14.56 3.66 -17.03
N ILE A 259 14.61 4.85 -17.60
CA ILE A 259 14.27 6.11 -16.92
C ILE A 259 13.16 6.77 -17.73
N ASP A 260 12.17 7.30 -17.04
CA ASP A 260 11.07 8.04 -17.66
C ASP A 260 11.59 9.36 -18.27
N GLU A 261 11.04 9.78 -19.41
CA GLU A 261 11.58 10.89 -20.22
C GLU A 261 11.62 12.25 -19.51
N ASP A 262 10.81 12.44 -18.46
CA ASP A 262 10.71 13.68 -17.70
C ASP A 262 11.24 13.56 -16.26
N ALA A 263 11.94 12.48 -15.93
CA ALA A 263 12.48 12.27 -14.58
C ALA A 263 13.57 13.28 -14.20
N ILE A 264 13.62 13.63 -12.91
CA ILE A 264 14.64 14.51 -12.33
C ILE A 264 15.55 13.68 -11.42
N PHE A 265 16.86 13.68 -11.71
CA PHE A 265 17.87 13.06 -10.87
C PHE A 265 18.44 14.04 -9.83
N TYR A 266 18.63 13.57 -8.59
CA TYR A 266 19.30 14.35 -7.55
C TYR A 266 20.18 13.47 -6.65
N ALA A 267 21.23 14.06 -6.07
CA ALA A 267 22.04 13.43 -5.02
C ALA A 267 22.67 14.51 -4.11
N ASP A 268 23.41 14.11 -3.07
CA ASP A 268 24.12 15.07 -2.21
C ASP A 268 25.19 15.85 -2.98
N ALA A 269 25.51 17.04 -2.48
CA ALA A 269 26.42 18.00 -3.09
C ALA A 269 27.79 17.41 -3.43
N LEU A 270 28.29 16.44 -2.68
CA LEU A 270 29.58 15.80 -2.98
C LEU A 270 29.63 15.10 -4.34
N ASN A 271 28.47 14.79 -4.92
CA ASN A 271 28.31 14.10 -6.18
C ASN A 271 28.03 15.05 -7.36
N LEU A 272 27.87 16.35 -7.10
CA LEU A 272 27.77 17.35 -8.16
C LEU A 272 29.14 17.52 -8.85
N ARG A 273 29.34 16.79 -9.95
CA ARG A 273 30.57 16.83 -10.76
C ARG A 273 30.25 16.91 -12.24
N ASP A 274 31.12 17.58 -13.00
CA ASP A 274 30.96 17.79 -14.45
C ASP A 274 30.67 16.50 -15.23
N ILE A 275 31.33 15.40 -14.87
CA ILE A 275 31.13 14.11 -15.53
C ILE A 275 29.71 13.56 -15.36
N LEU A 276 29.08 13.79 -14.20
CA LEU A 276 27.72 13.35 -13.94
C LEU A 276 26.72 14.26 -14.65
N ILE A 277 26.91 15.58 -14.57
CA ILE A 277 26.08 16.57 -15.27
C ILE A 277 26.09 16.30 -16.77
N SER A 278 27.29 16.20 -17.37
CA SER A 278 27.44 15.95 -18.80
C SER A 278 26.78 14.65 -19.24
N TYR A 279 26.79 13.62 -18.38
CA TYR A 279 26.13 12.35 -18.65
C TYR A 279 24.59 12.49 -18.59
N LEU A 280 24.07 13.19 -17.58
CA LEU A 280 22.63 13.43 -17.42
C LEU A 280 22.09 14.26 -18.59
N ASP A 281 22.78 15.34 -18.96
CA ASP A 281 22.45 16.18 -20.12
C ASP A 281 22.49 15.37 -21.42
N PHE A 282 23.52 14.54 -21.63
CA PHE A 282 23.61 13.66 -22.80
C PHE A 282 22.43 12.67 -22.90
N ARG A 283 21.90 12.23 -21.76
CA ARG A 283 20.75 11.31 -21.67
C ARG A 283 19.41 12.05 -21.62
N ASN A 284 19.38 13.38 -21.72
CA ASN A 284 18.20 14.22 -21.52
C ASN A 284 17.49 13.96 -20.17
N ILE A 285 18.27 13.72 -19.12
CA ILE A 285 17.76 13.56 -17.76
C ILE A 285 17.95 14.89 -17.04
N ASP A 286 16.85 15.52 -16.64
CA ASP A 286 16.94 16.74 -15.86
C ASP A 286 17.48 16.44 -14.46
N TRP A 287 18.10 17.44 -13.84
CA TRP A 287 18.76 17.24 -12.57
C TRP A 287 18.60 18.43 -11.62
N PHE A 288 18.63 18.10 -10.34
CA PHE A 288 18.55 19.07 -9.25
C PHE A 288 19.60 18.74 -8.21
N PHE A 289 20.64 19.57 -8.08
CA PHE A 289 21.70 19.35 -7.11
C PHE A 289 21.85 20.52 -6.14
N PRO A 290 22.08 20.25 -4.85
CA PRO A 290 22.40 21.30 -3.90
C PRO A 290 23.81 21.85 -4.14
N VAL A 291 23.91 23.18 -4.28
CA VAL A 291 25.19 23.89 -4.30
C VAL A 291 25.61 24.21 -2.86
N LYS A 292 26.76 23.68 -2.41
CA LYS A 292 27.29 23.92 -1.06
C LYS A 292 28.73 24.45 -1.12
N GLU A 293 29.16 25.10 -0.04
CA GLU A 293 30.53 25.64 0.10
C GLU A 293 31.63 24.57 0.24
N ASN A 294 31.28 23.28 0.16
CA ASN A 294 32.20 22.16 0.26
C ASN A 294 33.03 21.96 -1.03
N ASN A 295 34.12 21.17 -0.91
CA ASN A 295 35.09 20.91 -1.98
C ASN A 295 34.53 20.15 -3.20
N GLY A 296 33.25 19.74 -3.21
CA GLY A 296 32.66 18.95 -4.30
C GLY A 296 32.40 19.76 -5.57
N ASN A 297 32.06 21.04 -5.44
CA ASN A 297 31.48 21.85 -6.52
C ASN A 297 32.41 22.98 -6.97
N LYS A 298 33.71 22.92 -6.64
CA LYS A 298 34.64 24.02 -6.88
C LYS A 298 34.73 24.41 -8.36
N ASP A 299 34.69 23.42 -9.23
CA ASP A 299 34.89 23.60 -10.67
C ASP A 299 33.65 24.22 -11.36
N LEU A 300 32.50 24.22 -10.69
CA LEU A 300 31.22 24.73 -11.21
C LEU A 300 30.86 26.13 -10.69
N ARG A 301 31.67 26.72 -9.79
CA ARG A 301 31.39 28.04 -9.19
C ARG A 301 31.62 29.22 -10.13
N ASP A 302 32.42 29.02 -11.18
CA ASP A 302 32.75 30.08 -12.13
C ASP A 302 31.80 30.12 -13.34
N VAL A 303 30.81 29.22 -13.39
CA VAL A 303 29.94 28.97 -14.55
C VAL A 303 28.44 29.15 -14.24
N ILE A 304 28.03 29.14 -12.96
CA ILE A 304 26.65 29.33 -12.48
C ILE A 304 26.55 30.68 -11.76
#